data_AF-A0A7J8DNQ2-F1
#
_entry.id   AF-A0A7J8DNQ2-F1
#
_cell.length_a   1.000
_cell.length_b   1.000
_cell.length_c   1.000
_cell.angle_alpha   90.00
_cell.angle_beta   90.00
_cell.angle_gamma   90.00
#
_symmetry.space_group_name_H-M   'P 1'
#
loop_
_entity.id
_entity.type
_entity.pdbx_description
1 polymer ?
#
loop_
_entity_poly.entity_id
_entity_poly.type
_entity_poly.pdbx_seq_one_letter_code
_entity_poly.pdbx_strand_id
1 'polypeptide(L)'
;MKIADQIQEQHQRGKQEIENLKEEVASLNSLINDLQKDIEGSRKRESELLLFTEKLTSKNAQLQSESNSLQSQCDKLSCSESQLQSHCEQMKQTNTNLESRLLKEEELRKEEVQTLQGELACKQTEVKALSTQVEELKDELVTQRRKHASSVKDLTKQLQQARRKLDQIENGSYDKEVSSMGSRSSSSGSINVRSSAEDRSPENTGSTVAVDNFPEVDKAMLIERIVRLQKAHARKHEKIEFMEDHIKQLVEEIRKKTKIIQSYILREESGTLSSEASDFNKVHLSRRGGIMASLYTSHPADSGLTLELSLEINRKLQAVLEDTLLKNITLKENLQTLGTEIERLIKHQHELEQRTKKT
;
A
#
# COMPACT_ATOMS: atom_id res chain seq x y z
N MET A 1 -76.35 -119.23 -1.02
CA MET A 1 -75.18 -119.26 -0.11
C MET A 1 -73.94 -118.66 -0.77
N LYS A 2 -73.38 -119.25 -1.84
CA LYS A 2 -72.13 -118.78 -2.49
C LYS A 2 -72.02 -117.28 -2.86
N ILE A 3 -73.10 -116.65 -3.34
CA ILE A 3 -73.08 -115.22 -3.74
C ILE A 3 -72.99 -114.29 -2.52
N ALA A 4 -73.65 -114.64 -1.41
CA ALA A 4 -73.60 -113.85 -0.18
C ALA A 4 -72.20 -113.89 0.46
N ASP A 5 -71.56 -115.06 0.46
CA ASP A 5 -70.18 -115.23 0.96
C ASP A 5 -69.17 -114.44 0.11
N GLN A 6 -69.36 -114.41 -1.22
CA GLN A 6 -68.51 -113.66 -2.14
C GLN A 6 -68.66 -112.13 -1.97
N ILE A 7 -69.87 -111.65 -1.72
CA ILE A 7 -70.14 -110.24 -1.38
C ILE A 7 -69.55 -109.88 -0.01
N GLN A 8 -69.64 -110.79 0.97
CA GLN A 8 -69.05 -110.62 2.30
C GLN A 8 -67.51 -110.50 2.21
N GLU A 9 -66.85 -111.36 1.43
CA GLU A 9 -65.40 -111.32 1.22
C GLU A 9 -64.95 -110.06 0.46
N GLN A 10 -65.71 -109.63 -0.55
CA GLN A 10 -65.51 -108.35 -1.25
C GLN A 10 -65.65 -107.16 -0.29
N HIS A 11 -66.68 -107.14 0.56
CA HIS A 11 -66.88 -106.10 1.56
C HIS A 11 -65.75 -106.07 2.60
N GLN A 12 -65.25 -107.23 3.03
CA GLN A 12 -64.13 -107.34 3.95
C GLN A 12 -62.83 -106.83 3.32
N ARG A 13 -62.55 -107.18 2.05
CA ARG A 13 -61.40 -106.64 1.29
C ARG A 13 -61.48 -105.12 1.15
N GLY A 14 -62.64 -104.59 0.75
CA GLY A 14 -62.82 -103.14 0.62
C GLY A 14 -62.65 -102.40 1.95
N LYS A 15 -63.10 -102.98 3.07
CA LYS A 15 -62.82 -102.45 4.40
C LYS A 15 -61.32 -102.40 4.72
N GLN A 16 -60.60 -103.50 4.44
CA GLN A 16 -59.15 -103.57 4.64
C GLN A 16 -58.40 -102.53 3.79
N GLU A 17 -58.80 -102.34 2.54
CA GLU A 17 -58.24 -101.29 1.66
C GLU A 17 -58.51 -99.89 2.19
N ILE A 18 -59.73 -99.61 2.67
CA ILE A 18 -60.07 -98.32 3.29
C ILE A 18 -59.25 -98.09 4.56
N GLU A 19 -59.03 -99.12 5.38
CA GLU A 19 -58.18 -99.05 6.58
C GLU A 19 -56.74 -98.70 6.20
N ASN A 20 -56.15 -99.42 5.23
CA ASN A 20 -54.79 -99.19 4.75
C ASN A 20 -54.63 -97.76 4.16
N LEU A 21 -55.59 -97.31 3.35
CA LEU A 21 -55.59 -95.95 2.79
C LEU A 21 -55.72 -94.89 3.89
N LYS A 22 -56.48 -95.14 4.96
CA LYS A 22 -56.58 -94.22 6.10
C LYS A 22 -55.25 -94.14 6.86
N GLU A 23 -54.58 -95.26 7.07
CA GLU A 23 -53.26 -95.30 7.70
C GLU A 23 -52.22 -94.56 6.85
N GLU A 24 -52.23 -94.76 5.53
CA GLU A 24 -51.34 -94.06 4.60
C GLU A 24 -51.61 -92.55 4.62
N VAL A 25 -52.88 -92.12 4.55
CA VAL A 25 -53.26 -90.71 4.69
C VAL A 25 -52.83 -90.13 6.04
N ALA A 26 -52.96 -90.88 7.14
CA ALA A 26 -52.48 -90.44 8.46
C ALA A 26 -50.96 -90.29 8.49
N SER A 27 -50.21 -91.22 7.88
CA SER A 27 -48.76 -91.16 7.79
C SER A 27 -48.27 -89.97 6.94
N LEU A 28 -48.94 -89.72 5.81
CA LEU A 28 -48.67 -88.58 4.93
C LEU A 28 -48.98 -87.25 5.65
N ASN A 29 -50.08 -87.18 6.39
CA ASN A 29 -50.40 -86.00 7.21
C ASN A 29 -49.35 -85.74 8.29
N SER A 30 -48.81 -86.80 8.93
CA SER A 30 -47.70 -86.65 9.88
C SER A 30 -46.45 -86.10 9.20
N LEU A 31 -46.08 -86.64 8.04
CA LEU A 31 -44.93 -86.19 7.27
C LEU A 31 -45.09 -84.73 6.81
N ILE A 32 -46.27 -84.34 6.34
CA ILE A 32 -46.59 -82.97 5.97
C ILE A 32 -46.41 -82.03 7.16
N ASN A 33 -46.91 -82.41 8.35
CA ASN A 33 -46.77 -81.60 9.56
C ASN A 33 -45.29 -81.41 9.96
N ASP A 34 -44.47 -82.45 9.86
CA ASP A 34 -43.05 -82.35 10.19
C ASP A 34 -42.28 -81.50 9.18
N LEU A 35 -42.55 -81.67 7.88
CA LEU A 35 -42.00 -80.79 6.83
C LEU A 35 -42.42 -79.33 7.02
N GLN A 36 -43.66 -79.08 7.44
CA GLN A 36 -44.13 -77.72 7.76
C GLN A 36 -43.33 -77.10 8.92
N LYS A 37 -43.08 -77.85 9.99
CA LYS A 37 -42.23 -77.39 11.11
C LYS A 37 -40.80 -77.09 10.67
N ASP A 38 -40.23 -77.92 9.83
CA ASP A 38 -38.88 -77.71 9.30
C ASP A 38 -38.80 -76.46 8.41
N ILE A 39 -39.81 -76.23 7.57
CA ILE A 39 -39.94 -75.00 6.76
C ILE A 39 -40.04 -73.77 7.67
N GLU A 40 -40.87 -73.81 8.72
CA GLU A 40 -40.98 -72.72 9.69
C GLU A 40 -39.65 -72.47 10.43
N GLY A 41 -38.96 -73.53 10.85
CA GLY A 41 -37.64 -73.44 11.47
C GLY A 41 -36.58 -72.86 10.54
N SER A 42 -36.62 -73.21 9.25
CA SER A 42 -35.75 -72.62 8.23
C SER A 42 -36.03 -71.14 8.03
N ARG A 43 -37.31 -70.74 7.94
CA ARG A 43 -37.71 -69.33 7.80
C ARG A 43 -37.27 -68.48 8.99
N LYS A 44 -37.34 -69.00 10.21
CA LYS A 44 -36.84 -68.30 11.41
C LYS A 44 -35.33 -68.05 11.32
N ARG A 45 -34.55 -69.08 10.98
CA ARG A 45 -33.10 -68.94 10.80
C ARG A 45 -32.74 -67.97 9.67
N GLU A 46 -33.47 -68.02 8.56
CA GLU A 46 -33.28 -67.08 7.45
C GLU A 46 -33.55 -65.63 7.89
N SER A 47 -34.62 -65.39 8.64
CA SER A 47 -34.92 -64.07 9.22
C SER A 47 -33.82 -63.56 10.15
N GLU A 48 -33.27 -64.42 11.01
CA GLU A 48 -32.14 -64.07 11.88
C GLU A 48 -30.88 -63.73 11.10
N LEU A 49 -30.56 -64.50 10.05
CA LEU A 49 -29.42 -64.21 9.16
C LEU A 49 -29.59 -62.88 8.43
N LEU A 50 -30.81 -62.58 7.98
CA LEU A 50 -31.12 -61.31 7.32
C LEU A 50 -30.93 -60.12 8.29
N LEU A 51 -31.42 -60.24 9.53
CA LEU A 51 -31.20 -59.23 10.57
C LEU A 51 -29.71 -59.05 10.90
N PHE A 52 -28.94 -60.13 10.94
CA PHE A 52 -27.49 -60.04 11.13
C PHE A 52 -26.81 -59.34 9.96
N THR A 53 -27.20 -59.67 8.74
CA THR A 53 -26.67 -59.07 7.51
C THR A 53 -26.99 -57.58 7.44
N GLU A 54 -28.20 -57.17 7.82
CA GLU A 54 -28.60 -55.77 7.92
C GLU A 54 -27.72 -55.01 8.92
N LYS A 55 -27.54 -55.55 10.14
CA LYS A 55 -26.67 -54.94 11.16
C LYS A 55 -25.23 -54.81 10.69
N LEU A 56 -24.70 -55.84 10.03
CA LEU A 56 -23.33 -55.85 9.51
C LEU A 56 -23.16 -54.80 8.40
N THR A 57 -24.14 -54.71 7.50
CA THR A 57 -24.15 -53.72 6.40
C THR A 57 -24.25 -52.30 6.94
N SER A 58 -25.12 -52.06 7.93
CA SER A 58 -25.27 -50.76 8.60
C SER A 58 -23.97 -50.34 9.30
N LYS A 59 -23.35 -51.25 10.06
CA LYS A 59 -22.04 -51.03 10.68
C LYS A 59 -20.95 -50.71 9.66
N ASN A 60 -20.92 -51.44 8.55
CA ASN A 60 -19.92 -51.23 7.49
C ASN A 60 -20.10 -49.85 6.83
N ALA A 61 -21.34 -49.46 6.53
CA ALA A 61 -21.65 -48.13 6.00
C ALA A 61 -21.26 -47.01 6.97
N GLN A 62 -21.50 -47.19 8.26
CA GLN A 62 -21.07 -46.24 9.29
C GLN A 62 -19.54 -46.12 9.35
N LEU A 63 -18.81 -47.24 9.45
CA LEU A 63 -17.35 -47.24 9.49
C LEU A 63 -16.74 -46.62 8.24
N GLN A 64 -17.35 -46.86 7.08
CA GLN A 64 -16.88 -46.27 5.83
C GLN A 64 -17.11 -44.75 5.79
N SER A 65 -18.24 -44.27 6.32
CA SER A 65 -18.49 -42.84 6.49
C SER A 65 -17.50 -42.20 7.47
N GLU A 66 -17.23 -42.83 8.61
CA GLU A 66 -16.24 -42.37 9.59
C GLU A 66 -14.84 -42.35 8.99
N SER A 67 -14.45 -43.39 8.24
CA SER A 67 -13.17 -43.46 7.53
C SER A 67 -13.02 -42.33 6.52
N ASN A 68 -14.07 -42.05 5.73
CA ASN A 68 -14.06 -40.96 4.75
C ASN A 68 -13.96 -39.58 5.44
N SER A 69 -14.65 -39.41 6.57
CA SER A 69 -14.60 -38.19 7.38
C SER A 69 -13.19 -37.96 7.96
N LEU A 70 -12.59 -38.99 8.55
CA LEU A 70 -11.23 -38.94 9.08
C LEU A 70 -10.20 -38.68 7.98
N GLN A 71 -10.33 -39.34 6.82
CA GLN A 71 -9.46 -39.08 5.67
C GLN A 71 -9.54 -37.61 5.23
N SER A 72 -10.76 -37.06 5.11
CA SER A 72 -10.93 -35.64 4.75
C SER A 72 -10.31 -34.69 5.79
N GLN A 73 -10.33 -35.05 7.08
CA GLN A 73 -9.67 -34.26 8.13
C GLN A 73 -8.14 -34.36 8.01
N CYS A 74 -7.59 -35.55 7.78
CA CYS A 74 -6.16 -35.74 7.54
C CYS A 74 -5.69 -34.92 6.33
N ASP A 75 -6.43 -34.93 5.22
CA ASP A 75 -6.07 -34.17 4.02
C ASP A 75 -6.08 -32.65 4.29
N LYS A 76 -7.06 -32.15 5.04
CA LYS A 76 -7.13 -30.73 5.45
C LYS A 76 -5.96 -30.33 6.34
N LEU A 77 -5.64 -31.15 7.35
CA LEU A 77 -4.53 -30.91 8.24
C LEU A 77 -3.21 -30.94 7.47
N SER A 78 -3.03 -31.89 6.55
CA SER A 78 -1.84 -31.99 5.72
C SER A 78 -1.67 -30.78 4.78
N CYS A 79 -2.76 -30.27 4.22
CA CYS A 79 -2.73 -29.05 3.41
C CYS A 79 -2.35 -27.83 4.26
N SER A 80 -2.94 -27.70 5.45
CA SER A 80 -2.63 -26.61 6.39
C SER A 80 -1.17 -26.65 6.85
N GLU A 81 -0.65 -27.84 7.18
CA GLU A 81 0.75 -28.05 7.53
C GLU A 81 1.69 -27.62 6.40
N SER A 82 1.39 -28.03 5.16
CA SER A 82 2.17 -27.63 3.99
C SER A 82 2.16 -26.10 3.76
N GLN A 83 1.02 -25.44 3.98
CA GLN A 83 0.90 -23.98 3.87
C GLN A 83 1.68 -23.26 4.97
N LEU A 84 1.57 -23.71 6.22
CA LEU A 84 2.31 -23.19 7.36
C LEU A 84 3.82 -23.35 7.18
N GLN A 85 4.25 -24.50 6.64
CA GLN A 85 5.64 -24.75 6.33
C GLN A 85 6.16 -23.80 5.25
N SER A 86 5.41 -23.61 4.16
CA SER A 86 5.75 -22.65 3.10
C SER A 86 5.85 -21.21 3.63
N HIS A 87 4.92 -20.81 4.51
CA HIS A 87 4.95 -19.48 5.13
C HIS A 87 6.16 -19.32 6.06
N CYS A 88 6.49 -20.35 6.84
CA CYS A 88 7.69 -20.37 7.68
C CYS A 88 8.97 -20.23 6.84
N GLU A 89 9.07 -20.93 5.71
CA GLU A 89 10.20 -20.83 4.79
C GLU A 89 10.31 -19.44 4.18
N GLN A 90 9.19 -18.86 3.74
CA GLN A 90 9.15 -17.49 3.22
C GLN A 90 9.59 -16.48 4.28
N MET A 91 9.11 -16.60 5.52
CA MET A 91 9.51 -15.72 6.63
C MET A 91 10.98 -15.85 7.00
N LYS A 92 11.55 -17.07 6.93
CA LYS A 92 12.99 -17.27 7.10
C LYS A 92 13.78 -16.60 5.98
N GLN A 93 13.32 -16.69 4.74
CA GLN A 93 13.98 -16.05 3.60
C GLN A 93 13.90 -14.52 3.69
N THR A 94 12.77 -13.96 4.11
CA THR A 94 12.67 -12.49 4.30
C THR A 94 13.55 -12.03 5.46
N ASN A 95 13.61 -12.78 6.56
CA ASN A 95 14.46 -12.42 7.69
C ASN A 95 15.95 -12.44 7.32
N THR A 96 16.42 -13.49 6.64
CA THR A 96 17.81 -13.56 6.16
C THR A 96 18.14 -12.45 5.16
N ASN A 97 17.20 -12.08 4.27
CA ASN A 97 17.36 -10.95 3.37
C ASN A 97 17.45 -9.61 4.12
N LEU A 98 16.62 -9.41 5.15
CA LEU A 98 16.64 -8.20 5.97
C LEU A 98 17.92 -8.09 6.80
N GLU A 99 18.38 -9.19 7.40
CA GLU A 99 19.66 -9.25 8.12
C GLU A 99 20.84 -8.90 7.19
N SER A 100 20.85 -9.44 5.97
CA SER A 100 21.89 -9.11 4.97
C SER A 100 21.85 -7.63 4.56
N ARG A 101 20.66 -7.04 4.40
CA ARG A 101 20.51 -5.62 4.09
C ARG A 101 20.96 -4.73 5.25
N LEU A 102 20.60 -5.10 6.48
CA LEU A 102 20.99 -4.38 7.68
C LEU A 102 22.51 -4.34 7.81
N LEU A 103 23.18 -5.49 7.69
CA LEU A 103 24.65 -5.58 7.75
C LEU A 103 25.33 -4.72 6.68
N LYS A 104 24.80 -4.70 5.45
CA LYS A 104 25.33 -3.85 4.38
C LYS A 104 25.18 -2.36 4.68
N GLU A 105 24.01 -1.94 5.18
CA GLU A 105 23.77 -0.54 5.55
C GLU A 105 24.65 -0.11 6.75
N GLU A 106 24.87 -1.02 7.71
CA GLU A 106 25.78 -0.78 8.83
C GLU A 106 27.22 -0.55 8.36
N GLU A 107 27.73 -1.37 7.43
CA GLU A 107 29.08 -1.18 6.89
C GLU A 107 29.18 0.12 6.07
N LEU A 108 28.19 0.42 5.22
CA LEU A 108 28.15 1.67 4.46
C LEU A 108 28.14 2.90 5.38
N ARG A 109 27.35 2.87 6.45
CA ARG A 109 27.31 3.97 7.44
C ARG A 109 28.63 4.11 8.18
N LYS A 110 29.30 3.00 8.49
CA LYS A 110 30.62 3.02 9.12
C LYS A 110 31.68 3.61 8.19
N GLU A 111 31.67 3.27 6.91
CA GLU A 111 32.55 3.87 5.88
C GLU A 111 32.28 5.37 5.71
N GLU A 112 31.01 5.78 5.66
CA GLU A 112 30.61 7.20 5.57
C GLU A 112 31.10 7.99 6.79
N VAL A 113 30.91 7.46 8.00
CA VAL A 113 31.38 8.09 9.25
C VAL A 113 32.91 8.22 9.26
N GLN A 114 33.65 7.18 8.83
CA GLN A 114 35.11 7.25 8.75
C GLN A 114 35.57 8.31 7.75
N THR A 115 34.90 8.40 6.59
CA THR A 115 35.22 9.40 5.56
C THR A 115 34.99 10.82 6.09
N LEU A 116 33.83 11.07 6.70
CA LEU A 116 33.49 12.37 7.28
C LEU A 116 34.44 12.75 8.44
N GLN A 117 34.84 11.79 9.27
CA GLN A 117 35.85 12.02 10.32
C GLN A 117 37.21 12.42 9.72
N GLY A 118 37.62 11.78 8.61
CA GLY A 118 38.84 12.12 7.89
C GLY A 118 38.79 13.54 7.29
N GLU A 119 37.67 13.90 6.65
CA GLU A 119 37.45 15.24 6.10
C GLU A 119 37.45 16.31 7.20
N LEU A 120 36.77 16.05 8.32
CA LEU A 120 36.74 16.94 9.47
C LEU A 120 38.14 17.16 10.05
N ALA A 121 38.93 16.08 10.18
CA ALA A 121 40.31 16.17 10.65
C ALA A 121 41.18 17.01 9.70
N CYS A 122 41.09 16.79 8.38
CA CYS A 122 41.77 17.62 7.38
C CYS A 122 41.39 19.10 7.52
N LYS A 123 40.08 19.41 7.56
CA LYS A 123 39.59 20.79 7.71
C LYS A 123 40.06 21.42 9.02
N GLN A 124 40.11 20.67 10.11
CA GLN A 124 40.60 21.18 11.37
C GLN A 124 42.10 21.47 11.36
N THR A 125 42.90 20.67 10.66
CA THR A 125 44.32 20.97 10.44
C THR A 125 44.52 22.21 9.57
N GLU A 126 43.72 22.37 8.52
CA GLU A 126 43.73 23.53 7.63
C GLU A 126 43.36 24.82 8.39
N VAL A 127 42.29 24.78 9.20
CA VAL A 127 41.89 25.92 10.07
C VAL A 127 42.99 26.28 11.06
N LYS A 128 43.64 25.28 11.68
CA LYS A 128 44.77 25.55 12.59
C LYS A 128 45.94 26.22 11.86
N ALA A 129 46.31 25.73 10.68
CA ALA A 129 47.40 26.29 9.88
C ALA A 129 47.11 27.73 9.40
N LEU A 130 45.87 28.00 8.95
CA LEU A 130 45.45 29.35 8.59
C LEU A 130 45.42 30.27 9.81
N SER A 131 44.96 29.77 10.97
CA SER A 131 44.98 30.54 12.22
C SER A 131 46.39 30.91 12.64
N THR A 132 47.36 29.99 12.56
CA THR A 132 48.77 30.30 12.86
C THR A 132 49.33 31.33 11.88
N GLN A 133 49.03 31.20 10.59
CA GLN A 133 49.45 32.17 9.58
C GLN A 133 48.85 33.57 9.81
N VAL A 134 47.60 33.64 10.26
CA VAL A 134 46.95 34.92 10.61
C VAL A 134 47.65 35.59 11.80
N GLU A 135 48.01 34.83 12.84
CA GLU A 135 48.75 35.38 13.98
C GLU A 135 50.16 35.83 13.58
N GLU A 136 50.88 35.05 12.77
CA GLU A 136 52.20 35.45 12.23
C GLU A 136 52.13 36.75 11.42
N LEU A 137 51.12 36.91 10.55
CA LEU A 137 50.91 38.14 9.77
C LEU A 137 50.53 39.33 10.65
N LYS A 138 49.75 39.12 11.73
CA LYS A 138 49.44 40.18 12.70
C LYS A 138 50.70 40.66 13.41
N ASP A 139 51.55 39.73 13.86
CA ASP A 139 52.82 40.06 14.51
C ASP A 139 53.76 40.81 13.57
N GLU A 140 53.90 40.34 12.32
CA GLU A 140 54.68 41.03 11.29
C GLU A 140 54.13 42.45 11.05
N LEU A 141 52.82 42.63 10.93
CA LEU A 141 52.20 43.96 10.79
C LEU A 141 52.53 44.88 11.96
N VAL A 142 52.51 44.37 13.20
CA VAL A 142 52.87 45.14 14.40
C VAL A 142 54.35 45.53 14.36
N THR A 143 55.25 44.61 14.00
CA THR A 143 56.67 44.93 13.89
C THR A 143 56.95 45.95 12.78
N GLN A 144 56.30 45.83 11.62
CA GLN A 144 56.41 46.78 10.52
C GLN A 144 55.88 48.16 10.94
N ARG A 145 54.72 48.24 11.61
CA ARG A 145 54.23 49.50 12.18
C ARG A 145 55.22 50.13 13.15
N ARG A 146 55.87 49.36 14.02
CA ARG A 146 56.92 49.85 14.94
C ARG A 146 58.16 50.34 14.18
N LYS A 147 58.62 49.60 13.16
CA LYS A 147 59.75 49.98 12.29
C LYS A 147 59.47 51.27 11.50
N HIS A 148 58.26 51.40 10.94
CA HIS A 148 57.85 52.62 10.25
C HIS A 148 57.73 53.79 11.22
N ALA A 149 57.16 53.59 12.41
CA ALA A 149 57.06 54.63 13.43
C ALA A 149 58.44 55.12 13.91
N SER A 150 59.43 54.23 14.09
CA SER A 150 60.80 54.64 14.43
C SER A 150 61.48 55.36 13.27
N SER A 151 61.30 54.90 12.04
CA SER A 151 61.85 55.54 10.83
C SER A 151 61.28 56.95 10.63
N VAL A 152 59.97 57.13 10.80
CA VAL A 152 59.31 58.45 10.76
C VAL A 152 59.87 59.37 11.85
N LYS A 153 60.05 58.88 13.08
CA LYS A 153 60.67 59.67 14.16
C LYS A 153 62.10 60.10 13.82
N ASP A 154 62.90 59.22 13.23
CA ASP A 154 64.27 59.53 12.85
C ASP A 154 64.33 60.54 11.70
N LEU A 155 63.58 60.32 10.61
CA LEU A 155 63.46 61.26 9.50
C LEU A 155 62.95 62.64 9.97
N THR A 156 62.00 62.68 10.91
CA THR A 156 61.52 63.93 11.50
C THR A 156 62.64 64.66 12.26
N LYS A 157 63.47 63.93 13.02
CA LYS A 157 64.65 64.52 13.68
C LYS A 157 65.68 65.04 12.68
N GLN A 158 66.00 64.26 11.65
CA GLN A 158 66.93 64.68 10.59
C GLN A 158 66.41 65.92 9.86
N LEU A 159 65.11 65.96 9.53
CA LEU A 159 64.46 67.10 8.89
C LEU A 159 64.48 68.34 9.80
N GLN A 160 64.24 68.17 11.11
CA GLN A 160 64.35 69.26 12.08
C GLN A 160 65.80 69.77 12.23
N GLN A 161 66.78 68.87 12.22
CA GLN A 161 68.20 69.25 12.23
C GLN A 161 68.62 69.99 10.96
N ALA A 162 68.18 69.52 9.79
CA ALA A 162 68.43 70.18 8.50
C ALA A 162 67.80 71.57 8.46
N ARG A 163 66.57 71.73 8.95
CA ARG A 163 65.92 73.04 9.11
C ARG A 163 66.74 73.97 10.00
N ARG A 164 67.17 73.52 11.19
CA ARG A 164 68.02 74.32 12.09
C ARG A 164 69.34 74.74 11.45
N LYS A 165 69.97 73.89 10.63
CA LYS A 165 71.18 74.23 9.88
C LYS A 165 70.91 75.25 8.77
N LEU A 166 69.79 75.14 8.07
CA LEU A 166 69.34 76.13 7.10
C LEU A 166 69.11 77.49 7.77
N ASP A 167 68.38 77.53 8.90
CA ASP A 167 68.14 78.75 9.68
C ASP A 167 69.46 79.39 10.18
N GLN A 168 70.49 78.58 10.48
CA GLN A 168 71.83 79.05 10.88
C GLN A 168 72.62 79.64 9.70
N ILE A 169 72.46 79.11 8.49
CA ILE A 169 73.07 79.66 7.28
C ILE A 169 72.36 80.95 6.85
N GLU A 170 71.04 81.02 7.02
CA GLU A 170 70.21 82.16 6.62
C GLU A 170 70.37 83.38 7.56
N ASN A 171 70.79 83.18 8.82
CA ASN A 171 70.98 84.25 9.82
C ASN A 171 72.41 84.78 10.00
N GLY A 172 73.35 84.45 9.11
CA GLY A 172 74.64 85.13 9.00
C GLY A 172 75.69 84.80 10.08
N SER A 173 76.60 83.89 9.74
CA SER A 173 77.97 83.85 10.29
C SER A 173 78.92 83.37 9.20
N TYR A 174 79.70 84.30 8.66
CA TYR A 174 80.90 84.00 7.88
C TYR A 174 82.02 83.66 8.88
N ASP A 175 82.52 82.42 8.90
CA ASP A 175 83.97 82.19 8.79
C ASP A 175 84.32 80.72 8.47
N LYS A 176 85.27 80.60 7.54
CA LYS A 176 86.31 79.57 7.34
C LYS A 176 85.97 78.08 7.16
N GLU A 177 86.17 77.66 5.91
CA GLU A 177 87.07 76.56 5.46
C GLU A 177 87.07 75.22 6.22
N VAL A 178 86.83 74.14 5.47
CA VAL A 178 87.83 73.07 5.18
C VAL A 178 87.07 71.79 4.78
N SER A 179 87.28 71.43 3.52
CA SER A 179 87.49 70.07 2.96
C SER A 179 86.54 68.92 3.35
N SER A 180 86.05 68.19 2.35
CA SER A 180 86.76 66.98 1.89
C SER A 180 85.84 66.08 1.03
N MET A 181 86.33 65.87 -0.19
CA MET A 181 86.12 64.77 -1.16
C MET A 181 85.21 63.58 -0.82
N GLY A 182 84.46 63.14 -1.84
CA GLY A 182 84.25 61.72 -2.17
C GLY A 182 82.78 61.34 -2.41
N SER A 183 82.27 61.41 -3.63
CA SER A 183 82.33 60.37 -4.69
C SER A 183 81.30 59.22 -4.58
N ARG A 184 80.44 59.13 -5.63
CA ARG A 184 80.05 57.91 -6.41
C ARG A 184 79.18 56.85 -5.67
N SER A 185 78.17 56.18 -6.22
CA SER A 185 77.77 55.87 -7.60
C SER A 185 76.30 55.32 -7.60
N SER A 186 75.62 55.47 -8.74
CA SER A 186 74.61 54.61 -9.44
C SER A 186 73.98 53.42 -8.68
N SER A 187 72.70 53.01 -8.82
CA SER A 187 71.91 52.84 -10.04
C SER A 187 70.49 52.24 -9.76
N SER A 188 69.52 52.52 -10.66
CA SER A 188 68.50 51.60 -11.23
C SER A 188 67.18 51.24 -10.51
N GLY A 189 66.07 51.38 -11.27
CA GLY A 189 64.86 50.53 -11.20
C GLY A 189 63.54 51.26 -10.89
N SER A 190 62.96 52.03 -11.83
CA SER A 190 61.88 51.63 -12.77
C SER A 190 60.49 51.30 -12.17
N ILE A 191 59.55 52.22 -12.41
CA ILE A 191 58.14 52.10 -12.87
C ILE A 191 57.22 50.99 -12.32
N ASN A 192 56.08 51.39 -11.72
CA ASN A 192 54.69 51.18 -12.20
C ASN A 192 53.71 51.70 -11.13
N VAL A 193 52.85 52.70 -11.38
CA VAL A 193 51.64 52.76 -12.22
C VAL A 193 50.42 52.13 -11.52
N ARG A 194 49.47 53.03 -11.15
CA ARG A 194 48.01 52.84 -10.94
C ARG A 194 47.59 52.13 -9.63
N SER A 195 46.47 52.47 -8.96
CA SER A 195 45.28 53.24 -9.34
C SER A 195 44.41 53.55 -8.12
N SER A 196 43.86 54.77 -8.12
CA SER A 196 42.45 55.12 -7.92
C SER A 196 41.72 54.95 -6.57
N ALA A 197 41.17 56.10 -6.18
CA ALA A 197 39.82 56.34 -5.67
C ALA A 197 39.60 56.28 -4.15
N GLU A 198 39.88 57.42 -3.52
CA GLU A 198 39.05 57.99 -2.45
C GLU A 198 37.69 58.42 -3.05
N ASP A 199 36.56 58.09 -2.40
CA ASP A 199 35.44 59.03 -2.25
C ASP A 199 34.46 58.61 -1.12
N ARG A 200 33.98 59.64 -0.42
CA ARG A 200 32.76 59.78 0.40
C ARG A 200 32.78 59.50 1.91
N SER A 201 32.85 60.60 2.67
CA SER A 201 31.64 61.23 3.25
C SER A 201 31.95 62.62 3.80
N PRO A 202 30.98 63.55 3.76
CA PRO A 202 30.88 64.53 4.84
C PRO A 202 29.47 64.65 5.44
N GLU A 203 29.47 64.98 6.73
CA GLU A 203 28.37 65.51 7.54
C GLU A 203 27.87 66.88 7.01
N ASN A 204 26.66 67.32 7.44
CA ASN A 204 26.50 68.44 8.40
C ASN A 204 25.13 69.20 8.31
N THR A 205 24.49 69.34 9.50
CA THR A 205 23.68 70.46 10.08
C THR A 205 22.44 71.15 9.45
N GLY A 206 21.45 71.37 10.34
CA GLY A 206 20.71 72.64 10.58
C GLY A 206 19.35 72.74 9.86
N SER A 207 18.15 72.81 10.49
CA SER A 207 17.56 73.69 11.52
C SER A 207 16.38 74.50 10.93
N THR A 208 15.29 74.60 11.71
CA THR A 208 14.23 75.65 11.79
C THR A 208 13.04 75.76 10.79
N VAL A 209 11.86 75.39 11.32
CA VAL A 209 10.56 76.13 11.46
C VAL A 209 9.81 76.72 10.23
N ALA A 210 8.60 76.15 10.04
CA ALA A 210 7.30 76.73 9.67
C ALA A 210 6.85 77.00 8.21
N VAL A 211 5.54 76.75 8.08
CA VAL A 211 4.53 77.27 7.15
C VAL A 211 4.14 76.36 5.98
N ASP A 212 2.84 76.10 6.00
CA ASP A 212 2.00 75.35 5.07
C ASP A 212 2.18 75.82 3.63
N ASN A 213 2.95 75.06 2.87
CA ASN A 213 3.00 75.12 1.41
C ASN A 213 2.91 73.67 0.97
N PHE A 214 1.79 73.25 0.38
CA PHE A 214 1.76 72.00 -0.37
C PHE A 214 2.96 72.03 -1.31
N PRO A 215 3.93 71.09 -1.20
CA PRO A 215 5.04 71.08 -2.12
C PRO A 215 4.41 70.92 -3.50
N GLU A 216 4.64 71.86 -4.40
CA GLU A 216 4.45 71.62 -5.81
C GLU A 216 5.32 70.41 -6.12
N VAL A 217 4.71 69.22 -6.09
CA VAL A 217 5.42 67.94 -6.21
C VAL A 217 6.24 68.07 -7.47
N ASP A 218 7.56 68.02 -7.32
CA ASP A 218 8.48 68.20 -8.41
C ASP A 218 8.05 67.28 -9.55
N LYS A 219 7.51 67.89 -10.61
CA LYS A 219 6.88 67.16 -11.72
C LYS A 219 7.91 66.19 -12.30
N ALA A 220 9.21 66.52 -12.25
CA ALA A 220 10.30 65.64 -12.64
C ALA A 220 10.43 64.41 -11.72
N MET A 221 10.35 64.57 -10.39
CA MET A 221 10.44 63.46 -9.43
C MET A 221 9.23 62.51 -9.53
N LEU A 222 8.03 63.06 -9.77
CA LEU A 222 6.83 62.26 -10.00
C LEU A 222 6.94 61.46 -11.30
N ILE A 223 7.41 62.10 -12.38
CA ILE A 223 7.69 61.43 -13.66
C ILE A 223 8.73 60.32 -13.45
N GLU A 224 9.80 60.56 -12.70
CA GLU A 224 10.83 59.55 -12.44
C GLU A 224 10.28 58.36 -11.64
N ARG A 225 9.42 58.61 -10.65
CA ARG A 225 8.72 57.57 -9.89
C ARG A 225 7.76 56.77 -10.78
N ILE A 226 7.02 57.45 -11.65
CA ILE A 226 6.14 56.82 -12.66
C ILE A 226 6.97 55.93 -13.58
N VAL A 227 8.10 56.39 -14.09
CA VAL A 227 8.99 55.60 -14.96
C VAL A 227 9.56 54.39 -14.22
N ARG A 228 9.97 54.53 -12.96
CA ARG A 228 10.42 53.40 -12.13
C ARG A 228 9.31 52.38 -11.91
N LEU A 229 8.09 52.83 -11.62
CA LEU A 229 6.93 51.95 -11.48
C LEU A 229 6.55 51.27 -12.79
N GLN A 230 6.58 51.98 -13.92
CA GLN A 230 6.35 51.41 -15.26
C GLN A 230 7.39 50.34 -15.60
N LYS A 231 8.68 50.57 -15.32
CA LYS A 231 9.74 49.57 -15.50
C LYS A 231 9.54 48.35 -14.60
N ALA A 232 9.13 48.55 -13.34
CA ALA A 232 8.85 47.43 -12.42
C ALA A 232 7.60 46.65 -12.85
N HIS A 233 6.57 47.34 -13.33
CA HIS A 233 5.35 46.74 -13.87
C HIS A 233 5.63 45.95 -15.14
N ALA A 234 6.44 46.49 -16.06
CA ALA A 234 6.86 45.80 -17.28
C ALA A 234 7.56 44.47 -16.97
N ARG A 235 8.54 44.45 -16.05
CA ARG A 235 9.22 43.20 -15.65
C ARG A 235 8.28 42.19 -15.00
N LYS A 236 7.33 42.65 -14.18
CA LYS A 236 6.31 41.76 -13.60
C LYS A 236 5.39 41.19 -14.69
N HIS A 237 5.05 42.00 -15.69
CA HIS A 237 4.23 41.57 -16.82
C HIS A 237 4.95 40.52 -17.67
N GLU A 238 6.22 40.73 -18.03
CA GLU A 238 7.06 39.73 -18.71
C GLU A 238 7.14 38.41 -17.92
N LYS A 239 7.24 38.49 -16.59
CA LYS A 239 7.25 37.28 -15.73
C LYS A 239 5.90 36.56 -15.72
N ILE A 240 4.80 37.30 -15.74
CA ILE A 240 3.45 36.74 -15.85
C ILE A 240 3.30 36.05 -17.20
N GLU A 241 3.63 36.72 -18.31
CA GLU A 241 3.57 36.14 -19.66
C GLU A 241 4.40 34.85 -19.75
N PHE A 242 5.62 34.84 -19.20
CA PHE A 242 6.45 33.65 -19.14
C PHE A 242 5.80 32.50 -18.35
N MET A 243 5.19 32.80 -17.21
CA MET A 243 4.50 31.79 -16.41
C MET A 243 3.22 31.28 -17.11
N GLU A 244 2.49 32.16 -17.78
CA GLU A 244 1.31 31.79 -18.56
C GLU A 244 1.67 30.86 -19.72
N ASP A 245 2.76 31.13 -20.43
CA ASP A 245 3.23 30.24 -21.50
C ASP A 245 3.72 28.89 -20.96
N HIS A 246 4.40 28.87 -19.82
CA HIS A 246 4.78 27.61 -19.16
C HIS A 246 3.55 26.81 -18.73
N ILE A 247 2.52 27.47 -18.18
CA ILE A 247 1.26 26.83 -17.82
C ILE A 247 0.56 26.27 -19.07
N LYS A 248 0.52 27.03 -20.17
CA LYS A 248 -0.05 26.54 -21.45
C LYS A 248 0.67 25.29 -21.93
N GLN A 249 2.01 25.28 -21.88
CA GLN A 249 2.81 24.12 -22.27
C GLN A 249 2.53 22.90 -21.38
N LEU A 250 2.47 23.08 -20.06
CA LEU A 250 2.11 22.00 -19.12
C LEU A 250 0.72 21.44 -19.40
N VAL A 251 -0.26 22.30 -19.67
CA VAL A 251 -1.63 21.88 -20.00
C VAL A 251 -1.66 21.09 -21.30
N GLU A 252 -0.89 21.49 -22.31
CA GLU A 252 -0.75 20.71 -23.56
C GLU A 252 -0.10 19.35 -23.33
N GLU A 253 0.95 19.28 -22.50
CA GLU A 253 1.57 18.00 -22.14
C GLU A 253 0.61 17.09 -21.40
N ILE A 254 -0.15 17.63 -20.43
CA ILE A 254 -1.18 16.88 -19.71
C ILE A 254 -2.21 16.36 -20.72
N ARG A 255 -2.74 17.20 -21.61
CA ARG A 255 -3.70 16.78 -22.64
C ARG A 255 -3.13 15.71 -23.57
N LYS A 256 -1.86 15.83 -23.99
CA LYS A 256 -1.18 14.82 -24.81
C LYS A 256 -1.06 13.50 -24.06
N LYS A 257 -0.61 13.52 -22.80
CA LYS A 257 -0.52 12.34 -21.93
C LYS A 257 -1.89 11.71 -21.69
N THR A 258 -2.92 12.51 -21.43
CA THR A 258 -4.31 12.03 -21.30
C THR A 258 -4.80 11.36 -22.58
N LYS A 259 -4.55 11.94 -23.75
CA LYS A 259 -4.89 11.32 -25.04
C LYS A 259 -4.17 10.00 -25.27
N ILE A 260 -2.88 9.93 -24.92
CA ILE A 260 -2.10 8.70 -24.98
C ILE A 260 -2.72 7.65 -24.06
N ILE A 261 -2.99 7.99 -22.80
CA ILE A 261 -3.62 7.08 -21.82
C ILE A 261 -5.00 6.62 -22.31
N GLN A 262 -5.84 7.52 -22.81
CA GLN A 262 -7.15 7.16 -23.39
C GLN A 262 -7.00 6.25 -24.60
N SER A 263 -6.04 6.52 -25.47
CA SER A 263 -5.74 5.67 -26.62
C SER A 263 -5.23 4.30 -26.19
N TYR A 264 -4.43 4.20 -25.13
CA TYR A 264 -4.03 2.92 -24.55
C TYR A 264 -5.26 2.20 -23.99
N ILE A 265 -6.07 2.85 -23.16
CA ILE A 265 -7.30 2.28 -22.57
C ILE A 265 -8.29 1.77 -23.64
N LEU A 266 -8.42 2.47 -24.76
CA LEU A 266 -9.35 2.09 -25.83
C LEU A 266 -8.79 1.01 -26.76
N ARG A 267 -7.46 0.93 -26.90
CA ARG A 267 -6.78 -0.06 -27.75
C ARG A 267 -6.50 -1.37 -27.00
N GLU A 268 -6.36 -1.28 -25.69
CA GLU A 268 -6.17 -2.41 -24.79
C GLU A 268 -7.52 -2.99 -24.36
N GLU A 269 -7.82 -4.22 -24.78
CA GLU A 269 -8.95 -4.98 -24.27
C GLU A 269 -8.86 -5.08 -22.73
N SER A 270 -10.00 -4.98 -22.05
CA SER A 270 -10.13 -4.93 -20.58
C SER A 270 -9.42 -6.12 -19.90
N GLY A 271 -8.12 -5.96 -19.65
CA GLY A 271 -7.23 -7.05 -19.20
C GLY A 271 -5.75 -6.74 -19.38
N THR A 272 -5.32 -5.95 -20.37
CA THR A 272 -3.89 -5.80 -20.68
C THR A 272 -3.09 -4.87 -19.75
N LEU A 273 -3.76 -3.99 -18.98
CA LEU A 273 -3.16 -3.25 -17.84
C LEU A 273 -3.18 -4.03 -16.51
N SER A 274 -3.75 -5.23 -16.52
CA SER A 274 -3.55 -6.20 -15.44
C SER A 274 -2.08 -6.58 -15.49
N SER A 275 -1.34 -6.44 -14.39
CA SER A 275 -0.01 -7.03 -14.26
C SER A 275 -0.05 -8.48 -14.76
N GLU A 276 1.02 -8.99 -15.39
CA GLU A 276 1.09 -10.41 -15.78
C GLU A 276 0.69 -11.34 -14.62
N ALA A 277 0.93 -10.92 -13.37
CA ALA A 277 0.45 -11.58 -12.16
C ALA A 277 -1.08 -11.53 -11.95
N SER A 278 -1.75 -10.41 -12.24
CA SER A 278 -3.20 -10.29 -12.12
C SER A 278 -3.95 -10.92 -13.30
N ASP A 279 -3.35 -11.01 -14.49
CA ASP A 279 -3.88 -11.79 -15.61
C ASP A 279 -3.70 -13.30 -15.39
N PHE A 280 -2.58 -13.72 -14.79
CA PHE A 280 -2.45 -15.08 -14.28
C PHE A 280 -3.55 -15.39 -13.26
N ASN A 281 -3.86 -14.46 -12.34
CA ASN A 281 -4.94 -14.63 -11.36
C ASN A 281 -6.33 -14.60 -11.98
N LYS A 282 -6.62 -13.78 -12.99
CA LYS A 282 -7.91 -13.79 -13.71
C LYS A 282 -8.08 -15.07 -14.52
N VAL A 283 -7.06 -15.50 -15.26
CA VAL A 283 -7.06 -16.78 -15.98
C VAL A 283 -7.16 -17.94 -15.00
N HIS A 284 -6.49 -17.88 -13.84
CA HIS A 284 -6.69 -18.84 -12.76
C HIS A 284 -8.12 -18.78 -12.23
N LEU A 285 -8.71 -17.62 -11.99
CA LEU A 285 -10.06 -17.52 -11.43
C LEU A 285 -11.14 -17.96 -12.42
N SER A 286 -10.92 -17.71 -13.72
CA SER A 286 -11.81 -18.13 -14.81
C SER A 286 -11.63 -19.60 -15.21
N ARG A 287 -10.42 -20.17 -15.12
CA ARG A 287 -10.17 -21.61 -15.37
C ARG A 287 -10.38 -22.50 -14.15
N ARG A 288 -10.10 -22.00 -12.95
CA ARG A 288 -10.24 -22.72 -11.67
C ARG A 288 -11.63 -22.54 -11.06
N GLY A 289 -12.42 -21.57 -11.57
CA GLY A 289 -13.76 -21.28 -11.08
C GLY A 289 -13.73 -20.97 -9.59
N GLY A 290 -13.53 -19.69 -9.23
CA GLY A 290 -13.45 -19.28 -7.83
C GLY A 290 -14.59 -19.83 -6.98
N ILE A 291 -14.36 -20.06 -5.68
CA ILE A 291 -15.28 -20.57 -4.61
C ILE A 291 -16.75 -20.85 -5.02
N MET A 292 -17.51 -19.87 -5.53
CA MET A 292 -18.89 -20.07 -6.01
C MET A 292 -19.01 -21.05 -7.18
N ALA A 293 -18.12 -20.98 -8.19
CA ALA A 293 -18.11 -21.96 -9.27
C ALA A 293 -17.72 -23.36 -8.75
N SER A 294 -16.80 -23.48 -7.80
CA SER A 294 -16.47 -24.76 -7.16
C SER A 294 -17.61 -25.34 -6.28
N LEU A 295 -18.53 -24.50 -5.79
CA LEU A 295 -19.74 -24.92 -5.07
C LEU A 295 -20.80 -25.52 -6.02
N TYR A 296 -20.96 -24.95 -7.23
CA TYR A 296 -22.00 -25.39 -8.19
C TYR A 296 -21.48 -26.37 -9.24
N THR A 297 -20.20 -26.31 -9.57
CA THR A 297 -19.50 -27.25 -10.44
C THR A 297 -18.54 -28.04 -9.57
N SER A 298 -18.76 -29.34 -9.47
CA SER A 298 -18.04 -30.29 -8.59
C SER A 298 -16.58 -30.52 -9.02
N HIS A 299 -15.82 -29.44 -9.21
CA HIS A 299 -14.40 -29.48 -9.52
C HIS A 299 -13.57 -29.23 -8.25
N PRO A 300 -12.69 -30.18 -7.85
CA PRO A 300 -12.01 -30.17 -6.55
C PRO A 300 -10.78 -29.25 -6.55
N ALA A 301 -10.86 -28.08 -7.18
CA ALA A 301 -9.67 -27.30 -7.47
C ALA A 301 -9.32 -26.24 -6.42
N ASP A 302 -10.22 -25.80 -5.54
CA ASP A 302 -9.92 -24.68 -4.63
C ASP A 302 -9.57 -25.12 -3.20
N SER A 303 -8.28 -25.05 -2.83
CA SER A 303 -7.80 -25.22 -1.44
C SER A 303 -8.36 -24.17 -0.47
N GLY A 304 -9.00 -23.12 -0.99
CA GLY A 304 -9.73 -22.12 -0.19
C GLY A 304 -11.15 -22.53 0.19
N LEU A 305 -11.73 -23.56 -0.45
CA LEU A 305 -13.08 -24.05 -0.15
C LEU A 305 -13.02 -25.14 0.93
N THR A 306 -12.82 -24.72 2.17
CA THR A 306 -12.85 -25.64 3.30
C THR A 306 -14.29 -26.06 3.61
N LEU A 307 -14.47 -27.26 4.17
CA LEU A 307 -15.79 -27.74 4.62
C LEU A 307 -16.43 -26.74 5.59
N GLU A 308 -15.63 -26.13 6.47
CA GLU A 308 -16.08 -25.10 7.39
C GLU A 308 -16.63 -23.86 6.65
N LEU A 309 -15.90 -23.34 5.67
CA LEU A 309 -16.37 -22.22 4.85
C LEU A 309 -17.61 -22.60 4.04
N SER A 310 -17.71 -23.84 3.54
CA SER A 310 -18.90 -24.32 2.81
C SER A 310 -20.15 -24.43 3.70
N LEU A 311 -19.96 -24.85 4.96
CA LEU A 311 -21.03 -24.90 5.96
C LEU A 311 -21.41 -23.49 6.42
N GLU A 312 -20.45 -22.57 6.52
CA GLU A 312 -20.71 -21.17 6.83
C GLU A 312 -21.46 -20.45 5.70
N ILE A 313 -21.05 -20.67 4.44
CA ILE A 313 -21.75 -20.16 3.25
C ILE A 313 -23.17 -20.73 3.20
N ASN A 314 -23.36 -22.02 3.44
CA ASN A 314 -24.70 -22.61 3.51
C ASN A 314 -25.55 -22.01 4.64
N ARG A 315 -24.99 -21.84 5.85
CA ARG A 315 -25.69 -21.17 6.96
C ARG A 315 -26.10 -19.75 6.60
N LYS A 316 -25.21 -18.98 5.97
CA LYS A 316 -25.49 -17.59 5.54
C LYS A 316 -26.52 -17.55 4.42
N LEU A 317 -26.41 -18.40 3.41
CA LEU A 317 -27.41 -18.50 2.34
C LEU A 317 -28.78 -18.92 2.88
N GLN A 318 -28.81 -19.90 3.79
CA GLN A 318 -30.04 -20.34 4.43
C GLN A 318 -30.67 -19.21 5.26
N ALA A 319 -29.89 -18.47 6.05
CA ALA A 319 -30.39 -17.32 6.80
C ALA A 319 -30.97 -16.22 5.89
N VAL A 320 -30.29 -15.91 4.76
CA VAL A 320 -30.78 -14.95 3.78
C VAL A 320 -32.05 -15.46 3.09
N LEU A 321 -32.12 -16.75 2.77
CA LEU A 321 -33.30 -17.36 2.16
C LEU A 321 -34.50 -17.34 3.12
N GLU A 322 -34.29 -17.67 4.39
CA GLU A 322 -35.29 -17.61 5.46
C GLU A 322 -35.79 -16.17 5.65
N ASP A 323 -34.91 -15.17 5.72
CA ASP A 323 -35.29 -13.75 5.82
C ASP A 323 -36.04 -13.27 4.56
N THR A 324 -35.61 -13.68 3.38
CA THR A 324 -36.26 -13.32 2.11
C THR A 324 -37.64 -13.97 1.99
N LEU A 325 -37.77 -15.23 2.38
CA LEU A 325 -39.07 -15.93 2.42
C LEU A 325 -40.00 -15.27 3.43
N LEU A 326 -39.50 -14.92 4.61
CA LEU A 326 -40.29 -14.21 5.62
C LEU A 326 -40.78 -12.86 5.09
N LYS A 327 -39.90 -12.05 4.48
CA LYS A 327 -40.28 -10.78 3.84
C LYS A 327 -41.30 -10.97 2.72
N ASN A 328 -41.16 -12.01 1.90
CA ASN A 328 -42.11 -12.30 0.83
C ASN A 328 -43.49 -12.71 1.38
N ILE A 329 -43.52 -13.49 2.46
CA ILE A 329 -44.77 -13.84 3.16
C ILE A 329 -45.43 -12.57 3.69
N THR A 330 -44.68 -11.71 4.39
CA THR A 330 -45.20 -10.43 4.90
C THR A 330 -45.68 -9.51 3.78
N LEU A 331 -44.94 -9.41 2.67
CA LEU A 331 -45.36 -8.63 1.50
C LEU A 331 -46.66 -9.16 0.89
N LYS A 332 -46.83 -10.49 0.82
CA LYS A 332 -48.04 -11.12 0.32
C LYS A 332 -49.25 -10.80 1.22
N GLU A 333 -49.07 -10.86 2.55
CA GLU A 333 -50.11 -10.46 3.52
C GLU A 333 -50.49 -8.98 3.40
N ASN A 334 -49.50 -8.10 3.26
CA ASN A 334 -49.71 -6.68 3.04
C ASN A 334 -50.48 -6.41 1.74
N LEU A 335 -50.12 -7.10 0.66
CA LEU A 335 -50.77 -6.96 -0.65
C LEU A 335 -52.21 -7.47 -0.63
N GLN A 336 -52.47 -8.57 0.09
CA GLN A 336 -53.82 -9.07 0.33
C GLN A 336 -54.66 -8.08 1.15
N THR A 337 -54.09 -7.49 2.20
CA THR A 337 -54.74 -6.46 3.01
C THR A 337 -55.09 -5.23 2.17
N LEU A 338 -54.14 -4.75 1.36
CA LEU A 338 -54.37 -3.63 0.44
C LEU A 338 -55.46 -3.97 -0.59
N GLY A 339 -55.45 -5.19 -1.13
CA GLY A 339 -56.50 -5.68 -2.03
C GLY A 339 -57.90 -5.60 -1.38
N THR A 340 -58.03 -6.05 -0.12
CA THR A 340 -59.30 -5.96 0.61
C THR A 340 -59.75 -4.51 0.85
N GLU A 341 -58.83 -3.59 1.13
CA GLU A 341 -59.17 -2.18 1.32
C GLU A 341 -59.55 -1.50 0.00
N ILE A 342 -58.90 -1.84 -1.11
CA ILE A 342 -59.28 -1.39 -2.45
C ILE A 342 -60.70 -1.86 -2.79
N GLU A 343 -61.01 -3.15 -2.57
CA GLU A 343 -62.38 -3.66 -2.79
C GLU A 343 -63.42 -2.92 -1.94
N ARG A 344 -63.09 -2.64 -0.67
CA ARG A 344 -63.94 -1.89 0.24
C ARG A 344 -64.16 -0.45 -0.25
N LEU A 345 -63.11 0.23 -0.71
CA LEU A 345 -63.17 1.58 -1.27
C LEU A 345 -63.97 1.62 -2.57
N ILE A 346 -63.79 0.65 -3.48
CA ILE A 346 -64.56 0.53 -4.72
C ILE A 346 -66.05 0.36 -4.42
N LYS A 347 -66.40 -0.50 -3.45
CA LYS A 347 -67.79 -0.66 -3.01
C LYS A 347 -68.36 0.65 -2.48
N HIS A 348 -67.62 1.34 -1.60
CA HIS A 348 -68.07 2.61 -1.04
C HIS A 348 -68.20 3.72 -2.11
N GLN A 349 -67.29 3.77 -3.09
CA GLN A 349 -67.39 4.69 -4.22
C GLN A 349 -68.61 4.39 -5.08
N HIS A 350 -68.87 3.11 -5.38
CA HIS A 350 -70.04 2.70 -6.15
C HIS A 350 -71.36 3.03 -5.41
N GLU A 351 -71.41 2.82 -4.10
CA GLU A 351 -72.54 3.22 -3.26
C GLU A 351 -72.76 4.75 -3.25
N LEU A 352 -71.69 5.54 -3.17
CA LEU A 352 -71.76 6.99 -3.27
C LEU A 352 -72.24 7.45 -4.65
N GLU A 353 -71.71 6.89 -5.74
CA GLU A 353 -72.14 7.19 -7.11
C GLU A 353 -73.63 6.87 -7.31
N GLN A 354 -74.10 5.73 -6.79
CA GLN A 354 -75.53 5.37 -6.82
C GLN A 354 -76.40 6.33 -6.02
N ARG A 355 -75.91 6.83 -4.86
CA ARG A 355 -76.63 7.85 -4.08
C ARG A 355 -76.70 9.18 -4.82
N THR A 356 -75.59 9.64 -5.42
CA THR A 356 -75.56 10.89 -6.20
C THR A 356 -76.44 10.84 -7.45
N LYS A 357 -76.64 9.68 -8.08
CA LYS A 357 -77.57 9.51 -9.22
C LYS A 357 -79.05 9.47 -8.81
N LYS A 358 -79.34 9.29 -7.52
CA LYS A 358 -80.71 9.26 -6.97
C LYS A 358 -81.13 10.59 -6.31
N THR A 359 -80.21 11.56 -6.27
CA THR A 359 -80.47 12.93 -5.83
C THR A 359 -80.58 13.80 -7.07
#